data_AF-A0A432TZZ4-F1
#
_entry.id   AF-A0A432TZZ4-F1
#
_cell.length_a   1.000
_cell.length_b   1.000
_cell.length_c   1.000
_cell.angle_alpha   90.00
_cell.angle_beta   90.00
_cell.angle_gamma   90.00
#
_symmetry.space_group_name_H-M   'P 1'
#
loop_
_entity.id
_entity.type
_entity.pdbx_description
1 polymer ?
#
loop_
_entity_poly.entity_id
_entity_poly.type
_entity_poly.pdbx_seq_one_letter_code
_entity_poly.pdbx_strand_id
1 'polypeptide(L)' 'HIHNVQFKIITRQSKIKGHELGFKDVVLVRPHETVQVLIKFPQFSDAKTPYMYHCHILEHEDRGMMGQFVVV' A
#
# COMPACT_ATOMS: atom_id res chain seq x y z
N HIS A 1 3.87 1.33 -1.26
CA HIS A 1 3.84 -0.11 -1.57
C HIS A 1 3.46 -0.87 -0.31
N ILE A 2 2.69 -1.95 -0.42
CA ILE A 2 2.32 -2.82 0.70
C ILE A 2 2.62 -4.25 0.28
N HIS A 3 3.40 -4.97 1.08
CA HIS A 3 3.79 -6.35 0.81
C HIS A 3 2.63 -7.34 1.07
N ASN A 4 2.72 -8.54 0.48
CA ASN A 4 1.81 -9.68 0.67
C ASN A 4 0.37 -9.53 0.17
N VAL A 5 -0.06 -8.32 -0.15
CA VAL A 5 -1.43 -8.05 -0.58
C VAL A 5 -1.48 -7.18 -1.82
N GLN A 6 -2.55 -7.35 -2.57
CA GLN A 6 -3.01 -6.35 -3.52
C GLN A 6 -4.25 -5.65 -2.95
N PHE A 7 -4.49 -4.44 -3.43
CA PHE A 7 -5.59 -3.59 -3.03
C PHE A 7 -6.32 -2.97 -4.21
N LYS A 8 -7.53 -2.49 -3.94
CA LYS A 8 -8.30 -1.62 -4.84
C LYS A 8 -8.22 -0.19 -4.32
N ILE A 9 -8.02 0.77 -5.21
CA ILE A 9 -8.17 2.19 -4.87
C ILE A 9 -9.67 2.50 -4.86
N ILE A 10 -10.19 2.95 -3.72
CA ILE A 10 -11.63 3.21 -3.55
C ILE A 10 -11.95 4.69 -3.65
N THR A 11 -11.09 5.56 -3.12
CA THR A 11 -11.25 7.02 -3.24
C THR A 11 -9.89 7.69 -3.31
N ARG A 12 -9.83 8.84 -3.98
CA ARG A 12 -8.71 9.79 -3.92
C ARG A 12 -9.20 11.18 -4.31
N GLN A 13 -8.43 12.23 -4.00
CA GLN A 13 -8.82 13.60 -4.34
C GLN A 13 -8.92 13.84 -5.85
N SER A 14 -8.04 13.20 -6.63
CA SER A 14 -8.10 13.22 -8.09
C SER A 14 -9.04 12.14 -8.66
N LYS A 15 -9.43 12.22 -9.93
CA LYS A 15 -10.21 11.14 -10.56
C LYS A 15 -9.36 9.87 -10.66
N ILE A 16 -9.91 8.72 -10.23
CA ILE A 16 -9.29 7.40 -10.42
C ILE A 16 -9.07 7.17 -11.92
N LYS A 17 -7.84 6.86 -12.31
CA LYS A 17 -7.46 6.64 -13.71
C LYS A 17 -7.71 5.19 -14.15
N GLY A 18 -7.80 4.95 -15.46
CA GLY A 18 -8.06 3.61 -15.99
C GLY A 18 -7.09 2.53 -15.51
N HIS A 19 -5.79 2.85 -15.41
CA HIS A 19 -4.76 1.90 -14.91
C HIS A 19 -4.87 1.58 -13.41
N GLU A 20 -5.67 2.35 -12.67
CA GLU A 20 -5.87 2.24 -11.22
C GLU A 20 -7.11 1.39 -10.87
N LEU A 21 -7.90 0.98 -11.88
CA LEU A 21 -9.11 0.17 -11.68
C LEU A 21 -8.81 -1.29 -11.32
N GLY A 22 -7.63 -1.78 -11.71
CA GLY A 22 -7.16 -3.13 -11.39
C GLY A 22 -6.72 -3.29 -9.93
N PHE A 23 -6.38 -4.50 -9.54
CA PHE A 23 -5.62 -4.71 -8.30
C PHE A 23 -4.22 -4.11 -8.44
N LYS A 24 -3.74 -3.51 -7.35
CA LYS A 24 -2.44 -2.81 -7.25
C LYS A 24 -1.77 -3.18 -5.94
N ASP A 25 -0.46 -3.10 -5.90
CA ASP A 25 0.37 -3.20 -4.68
C ASP A 25 1.13 -1.89 -4.40
N VAL A 26 1.12 -0.96 -5.37
CA VAL A 26 1.68 0.38 -5.31
C VAL A 26 0.66 1.38 -5.84
N VAL A 27 0.55 2.54 -5.17
CA VAL A 27 -0.18 3.70 -5.66
C VAL A 27 0.67 4.95 -5.44
N LEU A 28 0.71 5.83 -6.43
CA LEU A 28 1.33 7.14 -6.30
C LEU A 28 0.39 8.06 -5.52
N VAL A 29 0.89 8.65 -4.44
CA VAL A 29 0.20 9.69 -3.66
C VAL A 29 0.92 11.01 -3.90
N ARG A 30 0.21 12.01 -4.45
CA ARG A 30 0.78 13.34 -4.71
C ARG A 30 0.90 14.17 -3.42
N PRO A 31 1.71 15.25 -3.41
CA PRO A 31 1.71 16.21 -2.31
C PRO A 31 0.29 16.67 -1.98
N HIS A 32 -0.03 16.71 -0.69
CA HIS A 32 -1.35 17.07 -0.15
C HIS A 32 -2.52 16.18 -0.59
N GLU A 33 -2.26 15.04 -1.25
CA GLU A 33 -3.29 14.09 -1.65
C GLU A 33 -3.57 13.06 -0.55
N THR A 34 -4.84 12.66 -0.42
CA THR A 34 -5.24 11.47 0.32
C THR A 34 -5.81 10.44 -0.65
N VAL A 35 -5.37 9.19 -0.51
CA VAL A 35 -5.86 8.03 -1.25
C VAL A 35 -6.33 7.00 -0.23
N GLN A 36 -7.53 6.44 -0.43
CA GLN A 36 -8.01 5.32 0.35
C GLN A 36 -7.95 4.05 -0.49
N VAL A 37 -7.51 2.97 0.12
CA VAL A 37 -7.39 1.65 -0.50
C VAL A 37 -8.15 0.61 0.32
N LEU A 38 -8.75 -0.35 -0.37
CA LEU A 38 -9.40 -1.51 0.23
C LEU A 38 -8.48 -2.73 0.07
N ILE A 39 -8.09 -3.31 1.19
CA ILE A 39 -7.23 -4.49 1.27
C ILE A 39 -8.04 -5.65 1.86
N LYS A 40 -7.87 -6.84 1.30
CA LYS A 40 -8.30 -8.10 1.92
C LYS A 40 -7.05 -8.91 2.27
N PHE A 41 -6.78 -9.07 3.56
CA PHE A 41 -5.67 -9.92 4.01
C PHE A 41 -6.03 -11.41 3.81
N PRO A 42 -5.08 -12.23 3.32
CA PRO A 42 -5.30 -13.67 3.16
C PRO A 42 -5.43 -14.35 4.53
N GLN A 43 -5.95 -15.58 4.53
CA GLN A 43 -6.21 -16.35 5.75
C GLN A 43 -4.92 -16.85 6.43
N PHE A 44 -3.78 -16.80 5.72
CA PHE A 44 -2.47 -17.05 6.32
C PHE A 44 -2.10 -15.85 7.20
N SER A 45 -2.24 -16.03 8.51
CA SER A 45 -1.87 -15.05 9.53
C SER A 45 -0.70 -15.56 10.38
N ASP A 46 0.19 -14.65 10.75
CA ASP A 46 1.33 -14.91 11.62
C ASP A 46 1.62 -13.65 12.43
N ALA A 47 1.41 -13.73 13.74
CA ALA A 47 1.64 -12.62 14.67
C ALA A 47 3.14 -12.30 14.88
N LYS A 48 4.06 -13.15 14.39
CA LYS A 48 5.50 -13.01 14.59
C LYS A 48 6.26 -12.56 13.33
N THR A 49 5.68 -12.75 12.14
CA THR A 49 6.32 -12.40 10.87
C THR A 49 5.70 -11.12 10.29
N PRO A 50 6.39 -9.96 10.38
CA PRO A 50 5.87 -8.72 9.84
C PRO A 50 6.02 -8.63 8.32
N TYR A 51 5.06 -7.96 7.69
CA TYR A 51 5.13 -7.47 6.32
C TYR A 51 5.45 -5.98 6.31
N MET A 52 6.07 -5.51 5.22
CA MET A 52 6.45 -4.12 5.05
C MET A 52 5.39 -3.30 4.31
N TYR A 53 5.30 -2.03 4.66
CA TYR A 53 4.72 -1.00 3.81
C TYR A 53 5.65 0.21 3.80
N HIS A 54 5.90 0.77 2.62
CA HIS A 54 6.91 1.80 2.47
C HIS A 54 6.68 2.67 1.25
N CYS A 55 7.37 3.82 1.23
CA CYS A 55 7.58 4.55 -0.01
C CYS A 55 8.46 3.71 -0.93
N HIS A 56 8.12 3.64 -2.22
CA HIS A 56 8.89 2.87 -3.21
C HIS A 56 9.85 3.75 -4.02
N ILE A 57 10.12 4.96 -3.52
CA ILE A 57 11.25 5.78 -3.92
C ILE A 57 12.41 5.31 -3.06
N LEU A 58 13.42 4.69 -3.68
CA LEU A 58 14.46 3.94 -2.98
C LEU A 58 15.21 4.81 -1.96
N GLU A 59 15.48 6.07 -2.31
CA GLU A 59 16.16 7.00 -1.41
C GLU A 59 15.33 7.38 -0.18
N HIS A 60 14.00 7.25 -0.25
CA HIS A 60 13.12 7.44 0.90
C HIS A 60 13.01 6.14 1.72
N GLU A 61 12.93 5.01 1.04
CA GLU A 61 12.95 3.68 1.66
C GLU A 61 14.22 3.47 2.50
N ASP A 62 15.39 3.69 1.91
CA ASP A 62 16.70 3.56 2.57
C ASP A 62 16.88 4.54 3.74
N ARG A 63 16.14 5.65 3.72
CA ARG A 63 16.13 6.65 4.81
C ARG A 63 15.02 6.42 5.83
N GLY A 64 14.38 5.26 5.82
CA GLY A 64 13.46 4.82 6.87
C GLY A 64 12.01 5.20 6.66
N MET A 65 11.58 5.59 5.44
CA MET A 65 10.17 5.78 5.12
C MET A 65 9.45 4.43 4.92
N MET A 66 9.52 3.60 5.95
CA MET A 66 9.07 2.21 6.01
C MET A 66 8.42 1.95 7.37
N GLY A 67 7.33 1.20 7.35
CA GLY A 67 6.70 0.63 8.52
C GLY A 67 6.41 -0.85 8.34
N GLN A 68 5.97 -1.48 9.43
CA GLN A 68 5.68 -2.91 9.47
C GLN A 68 4.28 -3.15 10.04
N PHE A 69 3.66 -4.25 9.63
CA PHE A 69 2.42 -4.76 10.21
C PHE A 69 2.44 -6.28 10.26
N VAL A 70 1.70 -6.86 11.18
CA VAL A 70 1.43 -8.31 11.24
C VAL A 70 -0.02 -8.57 10.84
N VAL A 71 -0.30 -9.73 10.25
CA VAL A 71 -1.66 -10.22 10.03
C VAL A 71 -1.93 -11.24 11.12
N VAL A 72 -3.04 -11.08 11.86
CA VAL A 72 -3.43 -11.94 12.99
C VAL A 72 -4.77 -12.61 12.73
#